data_AF-A0A3L7JFQ6-F1
#
_entry.id   AF-A0A3L7JFQ6-F1
#
_cell.length_a   1.000
_cell.length_b   1.000
_cell.length_c   1.000
_cell.angle_alpha   90.00
_cell.angle_beta   90.00
_cell.angle_gamma   90.00
#
_symmetry.space_group_name_H-M   'P 1'
#
loop_
_entity.id
_entity.type
_entity.pdbx_description
1 polymer ?
#
loop_
_entity_poly.entity_id
_entity_poly.type
_entity_poly.pdbx_seq_one_letter_code
_entity_poly.pdbx_strand_id
1 'polypeptide(L)' 'MERISLHDPIEAIYYLHEKDGRKLFQLNTMGRDSREIPGKVSQSIQLDQESAEQLVLILQRHFNMK' A
#
# COMPACT_ATOMS: atom_id res chain seq x y z
N MET A 1 -18.10 -19.65 -3.12
CA MET A 1 -17.46 -18.49 -3.78
C MET A 1 -16.12 -18.28 -3.12
N GLU A 2 -15.03 -18.55 -3.83
CA GLU A 2 -13.72 -18.08 -3.42
C GLU A 2 -13.72 -16.55 -3.49
N ARG A 3 -13.53 -15.90 -2.33
CA ARG A 3 -13.62 -14.44 -2.19
C ARG A 3 -12.30 -13.72 -2.50
N ILE A 4 -11.22 -14.46 -2.73
CA ILE A 4 -9.88 -13.93 -2.86
C ILE A 4 -9.35 -14.31 -4.24
N SER A 5 -9.19 -13.30 -5.10
CA SER A 5 -8.35 -13.42 -6.29
C SER A 5 -6.97 -12.94 -5.90
N LEU A 6 -5.94 -13.68 -6.30
CA LEU A 6 -4.58 -13.14 -6.26
C LEU A 6 -4.53 -11.90 -7.16
N HIS A 7 -3.91 -10.83 -6.68
CA HIS A 7 -3.69 -9.63 -7.49
C HIS A 7 -2.46 -9.82 -8.37
N ASP A 8 -2.54 -9.29 -9.60
CA ASP A 8 -1.39 -9.24 -10.51
C ASP A 8 -0.28 -8.37 -9.91
N PRO A 9 1.01 -8.69 -10.16
CA PRO A 9 2.09 -7.78 -9.82
C PRO A 9 1.93 -6.49 -10.62
N ILE A 10 1.96 -5.36 -9.91
CA ILE A 10 1.76 -4.02 -10.50
C ILE A 10 2.81 -3.06 -9.97
N GLU A 11 3.06 -1.99 -10.73
CA GLU A 11 3.93 -0.91 -10.29
C GLU A 11 3.35 -0.20 -9.06
N ALA A 12 4.25 0.18 -8.15
CA ALA A 12 3.91 0.96 -6.97
C ALA A 12 4.95 2.05 -6.72
N ILE A 13 4.48 3.20 -6.23
CA ILE A 13 5.30 4.36 -5.88
C ILE A 13 4.97 4.74 -4.45
N TYR A 14 5.99 5.05 -3.65
CA TYR A 14 5.81 5.56 -2.31
C TYR A 14 6.23 7.02 -2.18
N TYR A 15 5.63 7.70 -1.21
CA TYR A 15 5.92 9.07 -0.85
C TYR A 15 6.08 9.20 0.66
N LEU A 16 7.00 10.07 1.07
CA LEU A 16 7.22 10.45 2.46
C LEU A 16 6.86 11.92 2.60
N HIS A 17 5.97 12.22 3.54
CA HIS A 17 5.51 13.58 3.80
C HIS A 17 5.67 13.93 5.27
N GLU A 18 5.82 15.22 5.55
CA GLU A 18 5.64 15.77 6.88
C GLU A 18 4.54 16.84 6.80
N LYS A 19 3.55 16.74 7.68
CA LYS A 19 2.44 17.69 7.75
C LYS A 19 2.05 17.92 9.20
N ASP A 20 2.05 19.18 9.62
CA ASP A 20 1.69 19.58 10.99
C ASP A 20 2.49 18.81 12.06
N GLY A 21 3.78 18.59 11.80
CA GLY A 21 4.70 17.84 12.66
C GLY A 21 4.50 16.32 12.65
N ARG A 22 3.66 15.79 11.76
CA ARG A 22 3.40 14.34 11.62
C ARG A 22 4.09 13.80 10.38
N LYS A 23 4.79 12.67 10.54
CA LYS A 23 5.35 11.90 9.43
C LYS A 23 4.27 11.01 8.84
N LEU A 24 4.13 11.06 7.53
CA LEU A 24 3.17 10.27 6.76
C LEU A 24 3.91 9.49 5.68
N PHE A 25 3.58 8.21 5.57
CA PHE A 25 3.96 7.34 4.47
C PHE A 25 2.75 7.13 3.57
N GLN A 26 2.91 7.26 2.27
CA GLN A 26 1.86 6.93 1.30
C GLN A 26 2.39 5.95 0.27
N LEU A 27 1.62 4.90 -0.02
CA LEU A 27 1.87 3.96 -1.10
C LEU A 27 0.72 4.06 -2.11
N ASN A 28 1.08 4.30 -3.36
CA ASN A 28 0.17 4.28 -4.49
C ASN A 28 0.51 3.09 -5.36
N THR A 29 -0.50 2.34 -5.79
CA THR A 29 -0.35 1.26 -6.77
C THR A 29 -1.04 1.63 -8.06
N MET A 30 -0.47 1.25 -9.19
CA MET A 30 -1.01 1.61 -10.51
C MET A 30 -2.13 0.65 -10.93
N GLY A 31 -2.96 1.07 -11.88
CA GLY A 31 -3.82 0.14 -12.60
C GLY A 31 -2.97 -0.80 -13.45
N ARG A 32 -3.50 -2.00 -13.73
CA ARG A 32 -2.86 -2.91 -14.70
C ARG A 32 -2.62 -2.21 -16.03
N ASP A 33 -1.54 -2.58 -16.70
CA ASP A 33 -1.16 -2.04 -18.01
C ASP A 33 -2.21 -2.30 -19.10
N SER A 34 -3.06 -3.32 -18.90
CA SER A 34 -4.19 -3.65 -19.77
C SER A 34 -5.39 -2.71 -19.63
N ARG A 35 -5.35 -1.70 -18.76
CA ARG A 35 -6.41 -0.68 -18.67
C ARG A 35 -6.33 0.29 -19.86
N GLU A 36 -7.48 0.79 -20.28
CA GLU A 36 -7.58 1.83 -21.32
C GLU A 36 -6.79 3.10 -21.00
N ILE A 37 -6.55 3.39 -19.71
CA ILE A 37 -5.69 4.48 -19.25
C ILE A 37 -4.56 3.88 -18.40
N PRO A 38 -3.40 3.59 -19.01
CA PRO A 38 -2.20 3.13 -18.31
C PRO A 38 -1.71 4.15 -17.29
N GLY A 39 -1.04 3.69 -16.22
CA GLY A 39 -0.36 4.55 -15.24
C GLY A 39 -1.26 5.34 -14.29
N LYS A 40 -2.59 5.15 -14.32
CA LYS A 40 -3.49 5.78 -13.34
C LYS A 40 -3.40 5.05 -12.00
N VAL A 41 -3.19 5.81 -10.93
CA VAL A 41 -3.28 5.30 -9.55
C VAL A 41 -4.63 4.60 -9.34
N SER A 42 -4.57 3.34 -8.91
CA SER A 42 -5.73 2.49 -8.68
C SER A 42 -6.07 2.37 -7.21
N GLN A 43 -5.06 2.41 -6.34
CA GLN A 43 -5.22 2.34 -4.89
C GLN A 43 -4.18 3.25 -4.24
N SER A 44 -4.57 3.82 -3.10
CA SER A 44 -3.70 4.62 -2.24
C SER A 44 -3.93 4.20 -0.80
N ILE A 45 -2.85 3.94 -0.08
CA ILE A 45 -2.85 3.80 1.38
C ILE A 45 -1.92 4.85 1.95
N GLN A 46 -2.39 5.57 2.98
CA GLN A 46 -1.59 6.52 3.72
C GLN A 46 -1.59 6.11 5.19
N LEU A 47 -0.41 6.11 5.79
CA LEU A 47 -0.16 5.67 7.15
C LEU A 47 0.57 6.79 7.90
N ASP A 48 0.12 7.05 9.11
CA ASP A 48 0.91 7.74 10.12
C ASP A 48 1.75 6.72 10.91
N GLN A 49 2.47 7.19 11.92
CA GLN A 49 3.33 6.33 12.72
C GLN A 49 2.55 5.21 13.42
N GLU A 50 1.42 5.52 14.06
CA GLU A 50 0.65 4.53 14.83
C GLU A 50 0.08 3.43 13.91
N SER A 51 -0.54 3.83 12.80
CA SER A 51 -1.09 2.87 11.83
C SER A 51 0.00 2.06 11.11
N ALA A 52 1.19 2.64 10.88
CA ALA A 52 2.34 1.90 10.34
C ALA A 52 2.84 0.84 11.32
N GLU A 53 2.97 1.16 12.61
CA GLU A 53 3.36 0.21 13.65
C GLU A 53 2.36 -0.95 13.75
N GLN A 54 1.06 -0.66 13.71
CA GLN A 54 0.01 -1.68 13.69
C GLN A 54 0.11 -2.59 12.46
N LEU A 55 0.32 -2.01 11.26
CA LEU A 55 0.48 -2.79 10.03
C LEU A 55 1.71 -3.71 10.10
N VAL A 56 2.85 -3.21 10.60
CA VAL A 56 4.06 -4.01 10.79
C VAL A 56 3.79 -5.20 11.71
N LEU A 57 3.12 -4.99 12.84
CA LEU A 57 2.77 -6.06 13.78
C LEU A 57 1.85 -7.11 13.15
N ILE A 58 0.85 -6.69 12.36
CA ILE A 58 -0.05 -7.60 11.64
C ILE A 58 0.75 -8.44 10.64
N LEU A 59 1.60 -7.81 9.84
CA LEU A 59 2.40 -8.51 8.83
C LEU A 59 3.40 -9.45 9.50
N GLN A 60 4.11 -9.01 10.56
CA GLN A 60 5.06 -9.85 11.30
C GLN A 60 4.39 -11.10 11.86
N ARG A 61 3.22 -10.96 12.49
CA ARG A 61 2.45 -12.10 13.00
C ARG A 61 1.97 -13.01 11.89
N HIS A 62 1.48 -12.46 10.78
CA HIS A 62 0.94 -13.24 9.67
C HIS A 62 2.03 -14.05 8.95
N PHE A 63 3.19 -13.45 8.71
CA PHE A 63 4.29 -14.05 7.95
C PHE A 63 5.40 -14.66 8.83
N ASN A 64 5.27 -14.63 10.15
CA ASN A 64 6.29 -15.03 11.12
C ASN A 64 7.66 -14.34 10.86
N MET A 65 7.61 -13.05 10.53
CA MET A 65 8.83 -12.25 10.31
C MET A 65 9.47 -11.89 11.65
N LYS A 66 10.80 -11.84 11.66
CA LYS A 66 11.60 -11.46 12.84
C LYS A 66 11.73 -9.95 12.97
#